data_AF-A0A2D4F5I1-F1
#
_entry.id   AF-A0A2D4F5I1-F1
#
_cell.length_a   1.000
_cell.length_b   1.000
_cell.length_c   1.000
_cell.angle_alpha   90.00
_cell.angle_beta   90.00
_cell.angle_gamma   90.00
#
_symmetry.space_group_name_H-M   'P 1'
#
loop_
_entity.id
_entity.type
_entity.pdbx_description
1 polymer ?
#
loop_
_entity_poly.entity_id
_entity_poly.type
_entity_poly.pdbx_seq_one_letter_code
_entity_poly.pdbx_strand_id
1 'polypeptide(L)'
;FPCEEFASWKNESQIFTDANLKHCSILRFLSAEERHSGLQKEYWLITAYHSQGNLKDYLSRNILSWRDLQKMARSLVSGVTHLHSDYTAGGSPKIPIAHRDIKSTNVL
;
A
#
# COMPACT_ATOMS: atom_id res chain seq x y z
N PHE A 1 12.30 -7.12 5.26
CA PHE A 1 12.37 -6.86 6.71
C PHE A 1 13.40 -7.80 7.31
N PRO A 2 14.43 -7.26 8.00
CA PRO A 2 15.35 -8.06 8.80
C PRO A 2 14.64 -8.61 10.06
N CYS A 3 15.34 -9.43 10.84
CA CYS A 3 14.71 -10.14 11.96
C CYS A 3 14.16 -9.20 13.04
N GLU A 4 14.79 -8.04 13.26
CA GLU A 4 14.35 -7.05 14.25
C GLU A 4 13.00 -6.42 13.88
N GLU A 5 12.64 -6.43 12.60
CA GLU A 5 11.39 -5.83 12.08
C GLU A 5 10.25 -6.85 11.90
N PHE A 6 10.38 -8.05 12.46
CA PHE A 6 9.35 -9.09 12.35
C PHE A 6 7.95 -8.60 12.75
N ALA A 7 7.85 -7.81 13.82
CA ALA A 7 6.58 -7.26 14.28
C ALA A 7 5.92 -6.35 13.23
N SER A 8 6.71 -5.49 12.57
CA SER A 8 6.26 -4.62 11.49
C SER A 8 5.81 -5.44 10.29
N TRP A 9 6.62 -6.39 9.84
CA TRP A 9 6.26 -7.30 8.75
C TRP A 9 4.97 -8.07 9.03
N LYS A 10 4.82 -8.60 10.25
CA LYS A 10 3.64 -9.37 10.65
C LYS A 10 2.38 -8.51 10.61
N ASN A 11 2.46 -7.28 11.13
CA ASN A 11 1.36 -6.33 11.11
C ASN A 11 0.97 -5.94 9.67
N GLU A 12 1.94 -5.58 8.83
CA GLU A 12 1.68 -5.23 7.43
C GLU A 12 1.13 -6.42 6.64
N SER A 13 1.70 -7.61 6.82
CA SER A 13 1.23 -8.87 6.21
C SER A 13 -0.23 -9.15 6.56
N GLN A 14 -0.62 -8.96 7.84
CA GLN A 14 -2.00 -9.14 8.28
C GLN A 14 -2.95 -8.14 7.61
N ILE A 15 -2.56 -6.87 7.52
CA ILE A 15 -3.37 -5.83 6.84
C ILE A 15 -3.55 -6.19 5.37
N PHE A 16 -2.46 -6.50 4.67
CA PHE A 16 -2.49 -6.80 3.23
C PHE A 16 -3.20 -8.10 2.85
N THR A 17 -3.30 -9.06 3.78
CA THR A 17 -3.99 -10.34 3.56
C THR A 17 -5.51 -10.21 3.64
N ASP A 18 -6.05 -9.13 4.23
CA ASP A 18 -7.50 -8.91 4.28
C ASP A 18 -8.10 -8.78 2.87
N ALA A 19 -9.02 -9.69 2.53
CA ALA A 19 -9.71 -9.68 1.25
C ALA A 19 -10.49 -8.38 1.01
N ASN A 20 -10.99 -7.75 2.08
CA ASN A 20 -11.75 -6.50 2.03
C ASN A 20 -10.87 -5.26 1.76
N LEU A 21 -9.54 -5.40 1.88
CA LEU A 21 -8.61 -4.32 1.58
C LEU A 21 -8.40 -4.12 0.07
N LYS A 22 -8.69 -5.13 -0.76
CA LYS A 22 -8.45 -5.09 -2.21
C LYS A 22 -9.21 -3.94 -2.87
N HIS A 23 -8.47 -3.04 -3.53
CA HIS A 23 -9.01 -1.87 -4.22
C HIS A 23 -7.99 -1.36 -5.27
N CYS A 24 -8.45 -0.72 -6.35
CA CYS A 24 -7.56 -0.30 -7.46
C CYS A 24 -6.56 0.81 -7.06
N SER A 25 -6.88 1.61 -6.05
CA SER A 25 -6.00 2.64 -5.47
C SER A 25 -5.26 2.18 -4.21
N ILE A 26 -5.20 0.88 -3.95
CA ILE A 26 -4.40 0.29 -2.88
C ILE A 26 -3.37 -0.66 -3.52
N LEU A 27 -2.13 -0.63 -3.03
CA LEU A 27 -1.06 -1.46 -3.57
C LEU A 27 -1.47 -2.94 -3.58
N ARG A 28 -1.35 -3.57 -4.75
CA ARG A 28 -1.71 -4.98 -4.91
C ARG A 28 -0.68 -5.88 -4.22
N PHE A 29 -1.10 -6.49 -3.12
CA PHE A 29 -0.36 -7.53 -2.42
C PHE A 29 -0.43 -8.87 -3.17
N LEU A 30 0.68 -9.61 -3.19
CA LEU A 30 0.80 -10.90 -3.86
C LEU A 30 1.02 -12.02 -2.83
N SER A 31 2.03 -11.88 -1.96
CA SER A 31 2.34 -12.86 -0.92
C SER A 31 3.24 -12.27 0.16
N ALA A 32 3.28 -12.93 1.31
CA ALA A 32 4.26 -12.68 2.37
C ALA A 32 5.04 -13.97 2.62
N GLU A 33 6.36 -13.88 2.65
CA GLU A 33 7.23 -15.04 2.73
C GLU A 33 8.26 -14.89 3.85
N GLU A 34 8.53 -16.01 4.50
CA GLU A 34 9.63 -16.15 5.44
C GLU A 34 10.75 -16.91 4.73
N ARG A 35 11.93 -16.31 4.67
CA ARG A 35 13.08 -16.87 3.95
C ARG A 35 14.27 -17.02 4.89
N HIS A 36 15.06 -18.06 4.64
CA HIS A 36 16.31 -18.31 5.35
C HIS A 36 17.46 -18.04 4.38
N SER A 37 18.31 -17.08 4.71
CA SER A 37 19.49 -16.69 3.93
C SER A 37 20.74 -16.97 4.78
N GLY A 38 21.27 -18.19 4.66
CA GLY A 38 22.36 -18.65 5.53
C GLY A 38 21.93 -18.74 7.00
N LEU A 39 22.59 -17.98 7.87
CA LEU A 39 22.27 -17.88 9.31
C LEU A 39 21.20 -16.83 9.63
N GLN A 40 20.80 -16.03 8.64
CA GLN A 40 19.89 -14.90 8.82
C GLN A 40 18.49 -15.27 8.32
N LYS A 41 17.48 -14.78 9.03
CA LYS A 41 16.08 -14.94 8.68
C LYS A 41 15.54 -13.63 8.15
N GLU A 42 14.92 -13.68 6.98
CA GLU A 42 14.35 -12.52 6.31
C GLU A 42 12.85 -12.69 6.13
N TYR A 43 12.13 -11.58 6.22
CA TYR A 43 10.69 -11.54 5.99
C TYR A 43 10.38 -10.61 4.82
N TRP A 44 9.71 -11.15 3.81
CA TRP A 44 9.45 -10.49 2.55
C TRP A 44 7.94 -10.19 2.43
N LEU A 45 7.62 -8.98 1.97
CA LEU A 45 6.30 -8.64 1.44
C LEU A 45 6.45 -8.47 -0.06
N ILE A 46 5.68 -9.23 -0.81
CA ILE A 46 5.76 -9.29 -2.26
C ILE A 46 4.49 -8.60 -2.80
N THR A 47 4.70 -7.54 -3.56
CA THR A 47 3.63 -6.67 -4.07
C THR A 47 3.83 -6.42 -5.57
N ALA A 48 2.82 -5.84 -6.22
CA ALA A 48 2.96 -5.41 -7.61
C ALA A 48 4.00 -4.28 -7.73
N TYR A 49 4.86 -4.40 -8.74
CA TYR A 49 5.84 -3.38 -9.06
C TYR A 49 5.20 -2.24 -9.85
N HIS A 50 5.49 -0.99 -9.45
CA HIS A 50 5.09 0.23 -10.14
C HIS A 50 6.34 0.94 -10.68
N SER A 51 6.51 0.96 -12.01
CA SER A 51 7.73 1.45 -12.66
C SER A 51 7.99 2.95 -12.52
N GLN A 52 6.94 3.73 -12.21
CA GLN A 52 7.05 5.17 -11.99
C GLN A 52 7.56 5.53 -10.58
N GLY A 53 7.70 4.54 -9.69
CA GLY A 53 8.20 4.74 -8.33
C GLY A 53 7.18 5.46 -7.44
N ASN A 54 7.68 6.15 -6.42
CA ASN A 54 6.82 6.90 -5.50
C ASN A 54 6.47 8.29 -6.04
N LEU A 55 5.39 8.87 -5.51
CA LEU A 55 4.86 10.16 -5.93
C LEU A 55 5.86 11.30 -5.72
N LYS A 56 6.67 11.28 -4.65
CA LYS A 56 7.71 12.30 -4.43
C LYS A 56 8.70 12.34 -5.60
N ASP A 57 9.25 11.19 -5.97
CA ASP A 57 10.23 11.09 -7.04
C ASP A 57 9.60 11.38 -8.40
N TYR A 58 8.36 10.94 -8.62
CA TYR A 58 7.60 11.25 -9.82
C TYR A 58 7.41 12.77 -9.99
N LEU A 59 6.96 13.46 -8.95
CA LEU A 59 6.75 14.92 -8.98
C LEU A 59 8.06 15.71 -9.13
N SER A 60 9.18 15.17 -8.65
CA SER A 60 10.50 15.82 -8.81
C SER A 60 11.00 15.85 -10.26
N ARG A 61 10.48 14.96 -11.11
CA ARG A 61 10.92 14.76 -12.51
C ARG A 61 9.90 15.21 -13.54
N ASN A 62 8.67 15.49 -13.12
CA ASN A 62 7.55 15.75 -14.02
C ASN A 62 6.79 17.01 -13.61
N ILE A 63 6.43 17.83 -14.60
CA ILE A 63 5.46 18.91 -14.44
C ILE A 63 4.10 18.37 -14.83
N LEU A 64 3.11 18.52 -13.95
CA LEU A 64 1.79 17.95 -14.16
C LEU A 64 0.90 18.88 -14.98
N SER A 65 0.14 18.30 -15.91
CA SER A 65 -1.05 18.97 -16.43
C SER A 65 -2.14 19.00 -15.35
N TRP A 66 -3.09 19.93 -15.48
CA TRP A 66 -4.26 19.95 -14.61
C TRP A 66 -5.01 18.61 -14.59
N ARG A 67 -5.09 17.95 -15.75
CA ARG A 67 -5.77 16.66 -15.89
C ARG A 67 -5.05 15.56 -15.11
N ASP A 68 -3.71 15.55 -15.10
CA ASP A 68 -2.93 14.52 -14.38
C ASP A 68 -3.01 14.74 -12.86
N LEU A 69 -2.96 16.00 -12.42
CA LEU A 69 -3.19 16.35 -11.03
C LEU A 69 -4.57 15.86 -10.54
N GLN A 70 -5.63 16.11 -11.32
CA GLN A 70 -6.98 15.65 -10.97
C GLN A 70 -7.07 14.12 -10.90
N LYS A 71 -6.43 13.40 -11.82
CA LYS A 71 -6.42 11.92 -11.80
C LYS A 71 -5.73 11.39 -10.55
N MET A 72 -4.53 11.89 -10.23
CA MET A 72 -3.79 11.48 -9.03
C MET A 72 -4.52 11.83 -7.73
N ALA A 73 -5.08 13.04 -7.64
CA ALA A 73 -5.84 13.44 -6.46
C ALA A 73 -7.07 12.54 -6.25
N ARG A 74 -7.79 12.21 -7.32
CA ARG A 74 -8.95 11.32 -7.26
C ARG A 74 -8.57 9.90 -6.84
N SER A 75 -7.48 9.34 -7.39
CA SER A 75 -7.04 7.99 -7.00
C SER A 75 -6.61 7.94 -5.53
N LEU A 76 -5.84 8.94 -5.08
CA LEU A 76 -5.40 9.04 -3.69
C LEU A 76 -6.58 9.13 -2.72
N VAL A 77 -7.52 10.05 -2.97
CA VAL A 77 -8.72 10.20 -2.13
C VAL A 77 -9.54 8.92 -2.15
N SER A 78 -9.71 8.30 -3.32
CA SER A 78 -10.44 7.03 -3.44
C SER A 78 -9.80 5.91 -2.60
N GLY A 79 -8.47 5.80 -2.59
CA GLY A 79 -7.75 4.84 -1.73
C GLY A 79 -7.94 5.13 -0.25
N VAL A 80 -7.81 6.39 0.18
CA VAL A 80 -8.01 6.79 1.58
C VAL A 80 -9.45 6.59 2.05
N THR A 81 -10.44 6.92 1.21
CA THR A 81 -11.85 6.65 1.49
C THR A 81 -12.10 5.16 1.66
N HIS A 82 -11.53 4.31 0.81
CA HIS A 82 -11.64 2.85 0.94
C HIS A 82 -11.02 2.34 2.24
N LEU A 83 -9.84 2.86 2.63
CA LEU A 83 -9.20 2.53 3.90
C LEU A 83 -10.10 2.87 5.10
N HIS A 84 -10.67 4.08 5.10
CA HIS A 84 -11.48 4.59 6.21
C HIS A 84 -12.90 4.03 6.27
N SER A 85 -13.42 3.42 5.19
CA SER A 85 -14.78 2.89 5.19
C SER A 85 -14.91 1.65 6.07
N ASP A 86 -16.05 1.59 6.76
CA ASP A 86 -16.58 0.48 7.54
C ASP A 86 -17.38 -0.53 6.69
N TYR A 87 -17.51 -0.28 5.39
CA TYR A 87 -18.13 -1.19 4.43
C TYR A 87 -17.27 -1.34 3.17
N THR A 88 -17.33 -2.51 2.54
CA THR A 88 -16.82 -2.72 1.18
C THR A 88 -17.78 -2.14 0.15
N ALA A 89 -17.32 -1.95 -1.10
CA ALA A 89 -18.19 -1.53 -2.21
C ALA A 89 -19.36 -2.51 -2.47
N GLY A 90 -19.22 -3.79 -2.07
CA GLY A 90 -20.28 -4.80 -2.13
C GLY A 90 -21.24 -4.79 -0.94
N GLY A 91 -21.10 -3.85 0.00
CA GLY A 91 -21.96 -3.71 1.17
C GLY A 91 -21.64 -4.64 2.34
N SER A 92 -20.59 -5.45 2.26
CA SER A 92 -20.12 -6.26 3.40
C SER A 92 -19.38 -5.39 4.42
N PRO A 93 -19.57 -5.59 5.73
CA PRO A 93 -18.81 -4.89 6.76
C PRO A 93 -17.29 -5.08 6.60
N LYS A 94 -16.53 -4.02 6.87
CA LYS A 94 -15.07 -3.98 6.79
C LYS A 94 -14.53 -3.25 8.02
N ILE A 95 -13.35 -3.62 8.50
CA ILE A 95 -12.68 -2.88 9.58
C ILE A 95 -12.05 -1.60 8.98
N PRO A 96 -12.37 -0.40 9.50
CA PRO A 96 -11.70 0.83 9.09
C PRO A 96 -10.21 0.81 9.46
N ILE A 97 -9.36 1.28 8.55
CA ILE A 97 -7.91 1.31 8.72
C ILE A 97 -7.45 2.75 8.57
N ALA A 98 -6.82 3.31 9.60
CA ALA A 98 -6.10 4.57 9.47
C ALA A 98 -4.65 4.28 9.02
N HIS A 99 -4.22 4.87 7.89
CA HIS A 99 -2.85 4.66 7.39
C HIS A 99 -1.78 5.24 8.33
N ARG A 100 -2.06 6.37 9.00
CA ARG A 100 -1.20 7.06 10.00
C ARG A 100 0.14 7.63 9.51
N ASP A 101 0.65 7.21 8.35
CA ASP A 101 1.88 7.74 7.75
C ASP A 101 1.70 8.12 6.27
N ILE A 102 0.64 8.88 5.96
CA ILE A 102 0.37 9.32 4.58
C ILE A 102 1.37 10.40 4.20
N LYS A 103 2.25 10.10 3.25
CA LYS A 103 3.24 11.02 2.67
C LYS A 103 3.57 10.60 1.25
N SER A 104 4.13 11.51 0.45
CA SER A 104 4.40 11.29 -0.98
C SER A 104 5.42 10.18 -1.28
N THR A 105 6.21 9.74 -0.30
CA THR A 105 7.10 8.58 -0.45
C THR A 105 6.37 7.23 -0.32
N ASN A 106 5.15 7.23 0.24
CA ASN A 106 4.34 6.03 0.50
C ASN A 106 3.15 5.91 -0.48
N VAL A 107 3.11 6.76 -1.51
CA VAL A 107 2.12 6.71 -2.60
C VAL A 107 2.87 6.36 -3.88
N LEU A 108 2.34 5.43 -4.68
CA LEU A 108 2.93 4.90 -5.92
C LEU A 108 2.13 5.35 -7.16
#